data_AF-A0ABD1GCU2-F1
#
_entry.id   AF-A0ABD1GCU2-F1
#
_cell.length_a   1.000
_cell.length_b   1.000
_cell.length_c   1.000
_cell.angle_alpha   90.00
_cell.angle_beta   90.00
_cell.angle_gamma   90.00
#
_symmetry.space_group_name_H-M   'P 1'
#
loop_
_entity.id
_entity.type
_entity.pdbx_description
1 polymer ?
#
loop_
_entity_poly.entity_id
_entity_poly.type
_entity_poly.pdbx_seq_one_letter_code
_entity_poly.pdbx_strand_id
1 'polypeptide(L)'
;MFKDEFENEKNMLGGSLDERAAEDLRLRVIEHNIHIVSRYYSRVTLKKLGDLLCLTLQETEKHLSDMVVSKALVAKIDRPMGVVCFQTAKDSNEILNSWATNLEMQVKLVEKSCHQIHKETMVHKAALRARKFASEVEVHCYLLLLFGLPKAVSSGIYFVAGKAFPL
;
A
#
# COMPACT_ATOMS: atom_id res chain seq x y z
N MET A 1 50.35 16.38 14.78
CA MET A 1 51.17 15.16 14.93
C MET A 1 50.58 13.93 14.22
N PHE A 2 49.47 14.05 13.47
CA PHE A 2 48.92 12.98 12.62
C PHE A 2 48.64 13.44 11.17
N LYS A 3 49.05 14.66 10.81
CA LYS A 3 48.87 15.20 9.45
C LYS A 3 49.77 14.47 8.46
N ASP A 4 51.00 14.21 8.87
CA ASP A 4 52.02 13.58 8.03
C ASP A 4 51.72 12.08 7.80
N GLU A 5 51.04 11.42 8.74
CA GLU A 5 50.59 10.02 8.58
C GLU A 5 49.40 9.91 7.60
N PHE A 6 48.45 10.86 7.64
CA PHE A 6 47.31 10.94 6.70
C PHE A 6 47.77 11.26 5.26
N GLU A 7 48.75 12.14 5.10
CA GLU A 7 49.32 12.43 3.78
C GLU A 7 50.12 11.24 3.22
N ASN A 8 50.74 10.43 4.09
CA ASN A 8 51.47 9.24 3.67
C ASN A 8 50.55 8.06 3.31
N GLU A 9 49.36 7.97 3.92
CA GLU A 9 48.31 7.01 3.53
C GLU A 9 47.74 7.30 2.14
N LYS A 10 47.64 8.59 1.77
CA LYS A 10 47.26 9.02 0.42
C LYS A 10 48.25 8.55 -0.66
N ASN A 11 49.50 8.26 -0.27
CA ASN A 11 50.58 7.74 -1.10
C ASN A 11 50.67 6.20 -1.12
N MET A 12 49.82 5.48 -0.38
CA MET A 12 49.75 4.01 -0.47
C MET A 12 49.06 3.58 -1.77
N LEU A 13 49.49 2.44 -2.32
CA LEU A 13 49.11 1.85 -3.63
C LEU A 13 47.60 1.54 -3.84
N GLY A 14 46.72 2.01 -2.96
CA GLY A 14 45.25 1.97 -3.09
C GLY A 14 44.54 3.34 -2.99
N GLY A 15 45.26 4.45 -2.74
CA GLY A 15 44.66 5.75 -2.36
C GLY A 15 43.86 6.47 -3.43
N SER A 16 44.02 6.12 -4.71
CA SER A 16 43.26 6.76 -5.81
C SER A 16 41.84 6.20 -6.00
N LEU A 17 41.53 5.04 -5.40
CA LEU A 17 40.20 4.42 -5.49
C LEU A 17 39.22 5.04 -4.49
N ASP A 18 39.70 5.45 -3.31
CA ASP A 18 38.82 5.94 -2.23
C ASP A 18 38.24 7.32 -2.55
N GLU A 19 39.04 8.26 -3.06
CA GLU A 19 38.53 9.58 -3.49
C GLU A 19 37.56 9.47 -4.68
N ARG A 20 37.82 8.59 -5.65
CA ARG A 20 36.88 8.35 -6.76
C ARG A 20 35.60 7.68 -6.29
N ALA A 21 35.70 6.70 -5.40
CA ALA A 21 34.54 6.00 -4.84
C ALA A 21 33.68 6.94 -3.98
N ALA A 22 34.31 7.84 -3.22
CA ALA A 22 33.61 8.84 -2.41
C ALA A 22 32.82 9.82 -3.30
N GLU A 23 33.41 10.29 -4.40
CA GLU A 23 32.71 11.17 -5.34
C GLU A 23 31.62 10.45 -6.14
N ASP A 24 31.86 9.22 -6.58
CA ASP A 24 30.81 8.40 -7.21
C ASP A 24 29.63 8.18 -6.24
N LEU A 25 29.91 7.90 -4.96
CA LEU A 25 28.86 7.75 -3.95
C LEU A 25 28.06 9.04 -3.79
N ARG A 26 28.74 10.20 -3.70
CA ARG A 26 28.07 11.51 -3.63
C ARG A 26 27.15 11.75 -4.82
N LEU A 27 27.64 11.52 -6.03
CA LEU A 27 26.85 11.67 -7.26
C LEU A 27 25.61 10.78 -7.23
N ARG A 28 25.76 9.49 -6.87
CA ARG A 28 24.63 8.54 -6.79
C ARG A 28 23.58 8.95 -5.75
N VAL A 29 24.01 9.48 -4.61
CA VAL A 29 23.08 9.96 -3.58
C VAL A 29 22.29 11.17 -4.09
N ILE A 30 22.92 12.10 -4.80
CA ILE A 30 22.25 13.27 -5.39
C ILE A 30 21.23 12.82 -6.45
N GLU A 31 21.63 11.92 -7.37
CA GLU A 31 20.74 11.35 -8.39
C GLU A 31 19.53 10.67 -7.76
N HIS A 32 19.77 9.84 -6.74
CA HIS A 32 18.71 9.13 -6.02
C HIS A 32 17.73 10.10 -5.37
N ASN A 33 18.23 11.11 -4.66
CA ASN A 33 17.39 12.09 -3.98
C ASN A 33 16.50 12.85 -4.96
N ILE A 34 17.03 13.24 -6.13
CA ILE A 34 16.24 13.91 -7.16
C ILE A 34 15.18 12.96 -7.74
N HIS A 35 15.49 11.68 -7.92
CA HIS A 35 14.52 10.66 -8.32
C HIS A 35 13.39 10.48 -7.30
N ILE A 36 13.71 10.51 -6.00
CA ILE A 36 12.69 10.48 -4.94
C ILE A 36 11.80 11.71 -5.04
N VAL A 37 12.39 12.90 -5.15
CA VAL A 37 11.63 14.16 -5.28
C VAL A 37 10.67 14.12 -6.49
N SER A 38 11.09 13.57 -7.63
CA SER A 38 10.24 13.54 -8.83
C SER A 38 9.01 12.64 -8.70
N ARG A 39 9.06 11.62 -7.85
CA ARG A 39 7.92 10.73 -7.57
C ARG A 39 6.88 11.38 -6.67
N TYR A 40 7.32 12.16 -5.68
CA TYR A 40 6.43 12.74 -4.67
C TYR A 40 5.95 14.15 -5.04
N TYR A 41 6.78 14.92 -5.73
CA TYR A 41 6.46 16.30 -6.10
C TYR A 41 6.13 16.42 -7.57
N SER A 42 5.01 17.07 -7.85
CA SER A 42 4.62 17.41 -9.21
C SER A 42 5.35 18.65 -9.73
N ARG A 43 5.55 19.62 -8.83
CA ARG A 43 6.19 20.91 -9.08
C ARG A 43 6.96 21.34 -7.81
N VAL A 44 8.19 21.83 -7.98
CA VAL A 44 9.03 22.31 -6.88
C VAL A 44 9.84 23.54 -7.31
N THR A 45 10.11 24.45 -6.38
CA THR A 45 11.01 25.61 -6.63
C THR A 45 12.47 25.16 -6.53
N LEU A 46 13.33 25.64 -7.43
CA LEU A 46 14.77 25.30 -7.46
C LEU A 46 15.49 25.63 -6.14
N LYS A 47 15.11 26.74 -5.46
CA LYS A 47 15.65 27.08 -4.13
C LYS A 47 15.39 25.98 -3.11
N LYS A 48 14.13 25.56 -2.99
CA LYS A 48 13.71 24.50 -2.07
C LYS A 48 14.34 23.15 -2.43
N LEU A 49 14.56 22.89 -3.72
CA LEU A 49 15.26 21.69 -4.16
C LEU A 49 16.74 21.71 -3.76
N GLY A 50 17.42 22.84 -3.92
CA GLY A 50 18.80 23.02 -3.47
C GLY A 50 18.95 22.85 -1.96
N ASP A 51 18.01 23.40 -1.19
CA ASP A 51 17.98 23.22 0.27
C ASP A 51 17.83 21.74 0.68
N LEU A 52 16.97 20.98 -0.03
CA LEU A 52 16.79 19.55 0.22
C LEU A 52 18.03 18.71 -0.13
N LEU A 53 18.78 19.12 -1.15
CA LEU A 53 19.98 18.42 -1.61
C LEU A 53 21.25 18.92 -0.91
N CYS A 54 21.15 20.02 -0.14
CA CYS A 54 22.29 20.73 0.45
C CYS A 54 23.32 21.18 -0.60
N LEU A 55 22.86 21.59 -1.78
CA LEU A 55 23.68 22.04 -2.91
C LEU A 55 23.38 23.50 -3.25
N THR A 56 24.29 24.16 -3.95
CA THR A 56 24.00 25.48 -4.50
C THR A 56 22.94 25.40 -5.60
N LEU A 57 22.26 26.52 -5.88
CA LEU A 57 21.28 26.62 -6.96
C LEU A 57 21.86 26.21 -8.31
N GLN A 58 23.10 26.62 -8.59
CA GLN A 58 23.76 26.39 -9.88
C GLN A 58 24.18 24.93 -10.05
N GLU A 59 24.68 24.29 -8.98
CA GLU A 59 25.01 22.86 -8.99
C GLU A 59 23.76 21.99 -9.10
N THR A 60 22.71 22.32 -8.35
CA THR A 60 21.42 21.61 -8.40
C THR A 60 20.86 21.61 -9.80
N GLU A 61 20.88 22.76 -10.46
CA GLU A 61 20.40 22.90 -11.82
C GLU A 61 21.23 22.08 -12.81
N LYS A 62 22.57 22.11 -12.68
CA LYS A 62 23.48 21.32 -13.50
C LYS A 62 23.19 19.82 -13.38
N HIS A 63 23.15 19.29 -12.15
CA HIS A 63 22.83 17.88 -11.92
C HIS A 63 21.46 17.49 -12.45
N LEU A 64 20.46 18.36 -12.32
CA LEU A 64 19.13 18.12 -12.84
C LEU A 64 19.12 18.14 -14.38
N SER A 65 19.84 19.05 -15.02
CA SER A 65 20.02 19.08 -16.47
C SER A 65 20.72 17.83 -16.99
N ASP A 66 21.80 17.39 -16.35
CA ASP A 66 22.57 16.20 -16.76
C ASP A 66 21.69 14.94 -16.71
N MET A 67 20.85 14.79 -15.67
CA MET A 67 19.90 13.67 -15.58
C MET A 67 18.75 13.73 -16.59
N VAL A 68 18.31 14.93 -16.97
CA VAL A 68 17.28 15.09 -18.01
C VAL A 68 17.85 14.77 -19.39
N VAL A 69 19.10 15.18 -19.66
CA VAL A 69 19.81 14.89 -20.91
C VAL A 69 20.11 13.38 -21.04
N SER A 70 20.52 12.72 -19.95
CA SER A 70 20.75 11.28 -19.93
C SER A 70 19.46 10.45 -20.01
N LYS A 71 18.28 11.11 -20.02
CA LYS A 71 16.95 10.49 -19.98
C LYS A 71 16.69 9.64 -18.73
N ALA A 72 17.51 9.78 -17.69
CA ALA A 72 17.24 9.16 -16.40
C ALA A 72 15.96 9.74 -15.76
N LEU A 73 15.70 11.04 -15.99
CA LEU A 73 14.58 11.77 -15.42
C LEU A 73 13.83 12.57 -16.49
N VAL A 74 12.49 12.54 -16.45
CA VAL A 74 11.67 13.46 -17.25
C VAL A 74 11.28 14.65 -16.39
N ALA A 75 11.85 15.81 -16.68
CA ALA A 75 11.54 17.06 -15.99
C ALA A 75 11.61 18.26 -16.94
N LYS A 76 10.87 19.31 -16.63
CA LYS A 76 10.90 20.60 -17.34
C LYS A 76 11.32 21.69 -16.36
N ILE A 77 12.37 22.43 -16.71
CA ILE A 77 12.92 23.52 -15.89
C ILE A 77 12.46 24.86 -16.47
N ASP A 78 11.77 25.66 -15.67
CA ASP A 78 11.48 27.06 -15.95
C ASP A 78 12.49 27.93 -15.19
N ARG A 79 13.55 28.38 -15.88
CA ARG A 79 14.64 29.16 -15.27
C ARG A 79 14.19 30.56 -14.81
N PRO A 80 13.43 31.36 -15.58
CA PRO A 80 12.97 32.67 -15.12
C PRO A 80 12.11 32.62 -13.85
N MET A 81 11.23 31.62 -13.75
CA MET A 81 10.39 31.43 -12.56
C MET A 81 11.09 30.62 -11.46
N GLY A 82 12.19 29.93 -11.78
CA GLY A 82 12.93 29.09 -10.86
C GLY A 82 12.14 27.86 -10.40
N VAL A 83 11.31 27.28 -11.28
CA VAL A 83 10.40 26.16 -10.95
C VAL A 83 10.70 24.96 -11.83
N VAL A 84 10.75 23.77 -11.21
CA VAL A 84 10.88 22.48 -11.89
C VAL A 84 9.54 21.75 -11.86
N CYS A 85 9.11 21.26 -13.01
CA CYS A 85 7.93 20.40 -13.15
C CYS A 85 8.38 18.98 -13.53
N PHE A 86 8.03 18.00 -12.71
CA PHE A 86 8.32 16.58 -12.97
C PHE A 86 7.17 15.85 -13.67
N GLN A 87 5.99 16.47 -13.73
CA GLN A 87 4.87 15.90 -14.47
C GLN A 87 5.09 16.02 -15.98
N THR A 88 4.94 14.89 -16.67
CA THR A 88 4.69 14.89 -18.11
C THR A 88 3.37 15.60 -18.39
N ALA A 89 3.31 16.39 -19.46
CA ALA A 89 2.06 16.97 -19.92
C ALA A 89 1.13 15.82 -20.32
N LYS A 90 0.07 15.60 -19.53
CA LYS A 90 -0.93 14.58 -19.81
C LYS A 90 -1.90 15.11 -20.85
N ASP A 91 -2.22 14.29 -21.83
CA ASP A 91 -3.29 14.60 -22.77
C ASP A 91 -4.66 14.47 -22.09
N SER A 92 -5.65 15.19 -22.60
CA SER A 92 -7.02 15.12 -22.08
C SER A 92 -7.56 13.69 -22.16
N ASN A 93 -7.22 12.93 -23.21
CA ASN A 93 -7.62 11.53 -23.33
C ASN A 93 -6.97 10.64 -22.27
N GLU A 94 -5.69 10.86 -21.93
CA GLU A 94 -5.01 10.09 -20.89
C GLU A 94 -5.66 10.29 -19.52
N ILE A 95 -6.06 11.53 -19.21
CA ILE A 95 -6.78 11.86 -17.97
C ILE A 95 -8.13 11.13 -17.93
N LEU A 96 -8.89 11.20 -19.03
CA LEU A 96 -10.20 10.54 -19.12
C LEU A 96 -10.09 9.01 -19.02
N ASN A 97 -9.09 8.41 -19.67
CA ASN A 97 -8.84 6.97 -19.60
C ASN A 97 -8.42 6.52 -18.19
N SER A 98 -7.57 7.30 -17.51
CA SER A 98 -7.20 7.05 -16.12
C SER A 98 -8.41 7.14 -15.20
N TRP A 99 -9.28 8.12 -15.41
CA TRP A 99 -10.50 8.29 -14.63
C TRP A 99 -11.48 7.15 -14.86
N ALA A 100 -11.70 6.73 -16.11
CA ALA A 100 -12.56 5.60 -16.44
C ALA A 100 -12.07 4.29 -15.78
N THR A 101 -10.76 4.02 -15.85
CA THR A 101 -10.15 2.86 -15.18
C THR A 101 -10.35 2.90 -13.66
N ASN A 102 -10.22 4.08 -13.06
CA ASN A 102 -10.44 4.24 -11.62
C ASN A 102 -11.89 3.97 -11.22
N LEU A 103 -12.87 4.42 -12.02
CA LEU A 103 -14.28 4.10 -11.80
C LEU A 103 -14.54 2.60 -11.90
N GLU A 104 -13.97 1.93 -12.91
CA GLU A 104 -14.10 0.48 -13.07
C GLU A 104 -13.54 -0.28 -11.84
N MET A 105 -12.37 0.13 -11.33
CA MET A 105 -11.81 -0.45 -10.11
C MET A 105 -12.70 -0.21 -8.88
N GLN A 106 -13.29 0.98 -8.75
CA GLN A 106 -14.20 1.30 -7.65
C GLN A 106 -15.47 0.44 -7.70
N VAL A 107 -16.08 0.28 -8.87
CA VAL A 107 -17.28 -0.56 -9.03
C VAL A 107 -16.96 -2.03 -8.70
N LYS A 108 -15.83 -2.56 -9.20
CA LYS A 108 -15.38 -3.92 -8.87
C LYS A 108 -15.19 -4.14 -7.36
N LEU A 109 -14.65 -3.15 -6.65
CA LEU A 109 -14.50 -3.23 -5.19
C LEU A 109 -15.85 -3.23 -4.48
N VAL A 110 -16.82 -2.42 -4.92
CA VAL A 110 -18.17 -2.38 -4.37
C VAL A 110 -18.89 -3.71 -4.58
N GLU A 111 -18.81 -4.28 -5.78
CA GLU A 111 -19.39 -5.59 -6.10
C GLU A 111 -18.80 -6.70 -5.23
N LYS A 112 -17.46 -6.72 -5.11
CA LYS A 112 -16.76 -7.69 -4.25
C LYS A 112 -17.18 -7.54 -2.78
N SER A 113 -17.27 -6.31 -2.28
CA SER A 113 -17.72 -6.04 -0.91
C SER A 113 -19.16 -6.53 -0.70
N CYS A 114 -20.08 -6.27 -1.65
CA CYS A 114 -21.46 -6.73 -1.59
C CYS A 114 -21.53 -8.26 -1.55
N HIS A 115 -20.79 -8.93 -2.43
CA HIS A 115 -20.72 -10.39 -2.46
C HIS A 115 -20.19 -10.96 -1.13
N GLN A 116 -19.11 -10.39 -0.58
CA GLN A 116 -18.55 -10.80 0.71
C GLN A 116 -19.55 -10.61 1.84
N ILE A 117 -20.24 -9.46 1.92
CA ILE A 117 -21.27 -9.19 2.93
C ILE A 117 -22.39 -10.22 2.83
N HIS A 118 -22.85 -10.54 1.62
CA HIS A 118 -23.91 -11.53 1.43
C HIS A 118 -23.48 -12.92 1.90
N LYS A 119 -22.27 -13.35 1.53
CA LYS A 119 -21.69 -14.63 1.98
C LYS A 119 -21.60 -14.70 3.51
N GLU A 120 -21.02 -13.70 4.15
CA GLU A 120 -20.89 -13.64 5.61
C GLU A 120 -22.25 -13.60 6.31
N THR A 121 -23.23 -12.86 5.74
CA THR A 121 -24.60 -12.82 6.27
C THR A 121 -25.25 -14.20 6.23
N MET A 122 -25.04 -14.99 5.18
CA MET A 122 -25.58 -16.35 5.09
C MET A 122 -24.96 -17.27 6.15
N VAL A 123 -23.63 -17.24 6.31
CA VAL A 123 -22.90 -18.02 7.32
C VAL A 123 -23.37 -17.64 8.73
N HIS A 124 -23.44 -16.34 9.04
CA HIS A 124 -23.85 -15.87 10.36
C HIS A 124 -25.33 -16.22 10.66
N LYS A 125 -26.23 -16.09 9.68
CA LYS A 125 -27.63 -16.53 9.83
C LYS A 125 -27.75 -18.03 10.09
N ALA A 126 -26.95 -18.86 9.42
CA ALA A 126 -26.92 -20.31 9.66
C ALA A 126 -26.41 -20.65 11.08
N ALA A 127 -25.32 -20.01 11.52
CA ALA A 127 -24.78 -20.18 12.87
C ALA A 127 -25.78 -19.75 13.96
N LEU A 128 -26.46 -18.62 13.78
CA LEU A 128 -27.51 -18.17 14.71
C LEU A 128 -28.71 -19.14 14.76
N ARG A 129 -29.12 -19.70 13.61
CA ARG A 129 -30.18 -20.71 13.57
C ARG A 129 -29.78 -21.99 14.31
N ALA A 130 -28.56 -22.48 14.10
CA ALA A 130 -28.03 -23.65 14.82
C ALA A 130 -27.98 -23.41 16.34
N ARG A 131 -27.54 -22.22 16.77
CA ARG A 131 -27.51 -21.85 18.20
C ARG A 131 -28.90 -21.77 18.82
N LYS A 132 -29.88 -21.20 18.11
CA LYS A 132 -31.28 -21.17 18.58
C LYS A 132 -31.87 -22.58 18.70
N PHE A 133 -31.62 -23.43 17.72
CA PHE A 133 -32.06 -24.82 17.75
C PHE A 133 -31.46 -25.59 18.93
N ALA A 134 -30.15 -25.42 19.19
CA ALA A 134 -29.50 -26.05 20.34
C ALA A 134 -30.12 -25.62 21.68
N SER A 135 -30.38 -24.32 21.88
CA SER A 135 -31.05 -23.84 23.11
C SER A 135 -32.49 -24.35 23.26
N GLU A 136 -33.21 -24.54 22.16
CA GLU A 136 -34.60 -24.99 22.17
C GLU A 136 -34.70 -26.49 22.51
N VAL A 137 -33.77 -27.30 22.01
CA VAL A 137 -33.63 -28.72 22.37
C VAL A 137 -33.18 -28.89 23.83
N GLU A 138 -32.27 -28.06 24.31
CA GLU A 138 -31.77 -28.12 25.69
C GLU A 138 -32.89 -27.85 26.71
N VAL A 139 -33.71 -26.80 26.48
CA VAL A 139 -34.88 -26.51 27.32
C VAL A 139 -35.90 -27.64 27.28
N HIS A 140 -36.15 -28.24 26.12
CA HIS A 140 -37.06 -29.39 26.01
C HIS A 140 -36.55 -30.66 26.69
N CYS A 141 -35.25 -30.94 26.64
CA CYS A 141 -34.65 -32.06 27.38
C CYS A 141 -34.80 -31.87 28.90
N TYR A 142 -34.57 -30.66 29.42
CA TYR A 142 -34.81 -30.35 30.84
C TYR A 142 -36.28 -30.47 31.22
N LEU A 143 -37.21 -30.02 30.38
CA LEU A 143 -38.65 -30.12 30.64
C LEU A 143 -39.14 -31.60 30.65
N LEU A 144 -38.61 -32.44 29.75
CA LEU A 144 -38.91 -33.88 29.73
C LEU A 144 -38.36 -34.61 30.98
N LEU A 145 -37.19 -34.21 31.48
CA LEU A 145 -36.61 -34.73 32.73
C LEU A 145 -37.42 -34.31 33.96
N LEU A 146 -37.97 -33.09 33.98
CA LEU A 146 -38.72 -32.55 35.12
C LEU A 146 -40.20 -32.97 35.18
N PHE A 147 -40.87 -33.17 34.04
CA PHE A 147 -42.32 -33.43 33.98
C PHE A 147 -42.73 -34.86 33.59
N GLY A 148 -41.78 -35.74 33.26
CA GLY A 148 -42.03 -37.20 33.17
C GLY A 148 -43.22 -37.63 32.31
N LEU A 149 -43.40 -37.08 31.10
CA LEU A 149 -44.46 -37.51 30.20
C LEU A 149 -44.15 -38.85 29.48
N PRO A 150 -45.17 -39.70 29.23
CA PRO A 150 -44.98 -41.03 28.64
C PRO A 150 -44.54 -40.92 27.17
N LYS A 151 -43.35 -41.45 26.87
CA LYS A 151 -42.74 -41.42 25.53
C LYS A 151 -43.38 -42.49 24.62
N ALA A 152 -44.12 -42.06 23.60
CA ALA A 152 -44.37 -42.89 22.42
C ALA A 152 -43.20 -42.73 21.44
N VAL A 153 -42.17 -43.57 21.59
CA VAL A 153 -41.07 -43.69 20.63
C VAL A 153 -41.50 -44.71 19.58
N SER A 154 -41.78 -44.25 18.37
CA SER A 154 -41.76 -45.12 17.19
C SER A 154 -40.93 -44.44 16.12
N SER A 155 -39.88 -45.14 15.67
CA SER A 155 -39.18 -44.85 14.42
C SER A 155 -38.33 -43.57 14.37
N GLY A 156 -37.45 -43.36 15.36
CA GLY A 156 -36.32 -42.42 15.23
C GLY A 156 -36.66 -40.93 15.20
N ILE A 157 -37.93 -40.57 15.40
CA ILE A 157 -38.45 -39.21 15.37
C ILE A 157 -39.29 -39.02 16.62
N TYR A 158 -39.02 -37.99 17.42
CA TYR A 158 -39.89 -37.60 18.52
C TYR A 158 -40.78 -36.42 18.09
N PHE A 159 -42.08 -36.51 18.39
CA PHE A 159 -43.04 -35.47 18.08
C PHE A 159 -43.35 -34.64 19.34
N VAL A 160 -43.17 -33.33 19.27
CA VAL A 160 -43.54 -32.39 20.34
C VAL A 160 -44.43 -31.31 19.74
N ALA A 161 -45.62 -31.13 20.32
CA ALA A 161 -46.62 -30.16 19.87
C ALA A 161 -46.88 -30.18 18.34
N GLY A 162 -46.93 -31.38 17.75
CA GLY A 162 -47.19 -31.58 16.31
C GLY A 162 -46.00 -31.35 15.38
N LYS A 163 -44.80 -31.05 15.90
CA LYS A 163 -43.57 -30.94 15.10
C LYS A 163 -42.69 -32.18 15.28
N ALA A 164 -42.23 -32.74 14.15
CA ALA A 164 -41.32 -33.87 14.08
C ALA A 164 -39.88 -33.39 14.31
N PHE A 165 -39.19 -33.98 15.28
CA PHE A 165 -37.76 -33.77 15.53
C PHE A 165 -37.00 -35.09 15.36
N PRO A 166 -35.89 -35.11 14.61
CA PRO A 166 -35.01 -36.27 14.57
C PRO A 166 -34.38 -36.45 15.96
N LEU A 167 -34.32 -37.70 16.44
CA LEU A 167 -33.52 -38.06 17.62
C LEU A 167 -32.04 -37.72 17.41
#